data_AF-A0A523TDH0-F1
#
_entry.id   AF-A0A523TDH0-F1
#
_cell.length_a   1.000
_cell.length_b   1.000
_cell.length_c   1.000
_cell.angle_alpha   90.00
_cell.angle_beta   90.00
_cell.angle_gamma   90.00
#
_symmetry.space_group_name_H-M   'P 1'
#
loop_
_entity.id
_entity.type
_entity.pdbx_description
1 polymer ?
#
loop_
_entity_poly.entity_id
_entity_poly.type
_entity_poly.pdbx_seq_one_letter_code
_entity_poly.pdbx_strand_id
1 'polypeptide(L)'
;MIPKFLFLTKGVGRHKERLASFELALRSAGIHRCNIVTVSSIIPPGCKLITKEQGLKMLNPGEITFAVLSKNSVKEPHRLIAASVGMAIPSKKDSYGYLSEHHSFGQSAEAAGNYAEDLAASMLATTMGIPFDPEQAWDEKKQIFKTSGTIINTSNITQSAKGEKTGQWTTVLAAAVFVP
;
A
#
# COMPACT_ATOMS: atom_id res chain seq x y z
N MET A 1 -8.96 19.29 4.83
CA MET A 1 -8.90 18.25 5.88
C MET A 1 -7.51 17.62 5.83
N ILE A 2 -6.84 17.43 6.97
CA ILE A 2 -5.55 16.73 7.07
C ILE A 2 -5.80 15.51 7.97
N PRO A 3 -5.59 14.26 7.50
CA PRO A 3 -5.86 13.07 8.31
C PRO A 3 -4.84 12.92 9.44
N LYS A 4 -5.31 12.43 10.60
CA LYS A 4 -4.46 12.20 11.78
C LYS A 4 -4.01 10.75 11.90
N PHE A 5 -4.72 9.83 11.26
CA PHE A 5 -4.36 8.42 11.26
C PHE A 5 -4.47 7.82 9.86
N LEU A 6 -3.72 6.75 9.68
CA LEU A 6 -3.89 5.86 8.55
C LEU A 6 -3.85 4.41 9.03
N PHE A 7 -4.50 3.52 8.30
CA PHE A 7 -4.35 2.08 8.49
C PHE A 7 -4.10 1.39 7.16
N LEU A 8 -3.41 0.26 7.23
CA LEU A 8 -3.12 -0.57 6.07
C LEU A 8 -4.15 -1.70 5.97
N THR A 9 -4.65 -1.95 4.77
CA THR A 9 -5.53 -3.08 4.50
C THR A 9 -5.25 -3.70 3.14
N LYS A 10 -5.72 -4.93 2.96
CA LYS A 10 -5.56 -5.68 1.72
C LYS A 10 -6.68 -6.67 1.55
N GLY A 11 -6.93 -7.09 0.32
CA GLY A 11 -7.99 -8.04 0.03
C GLY A 11 -7.88 -8.69 -1.33
N VAL A 12 -8.52 -9.85 -1.45
CA VAL A 12 -8.63 -10.62 -2.68
C VAL A 12 -10.10 -10.94 -2.95
N GLY A 13 -10.49 -10.87 -4.21
CA GLY A 13 -11.84 -11.21 -4.65
C GLY A 13 -11.80 -12.00 -5.95
N ARG A 14 -12.76 -12.92 -6.11
CA ARG A 14 -12.90 -13.76 -7.30
C ARG A 14 -14.33 -13.78 -7.78
N HIS A 15 -14.54 -13.55 -9.07
CA HIS A 15 -15.87 -13.57 -9.65
C HIS A 15 -15.83 -13.76 -11.17
N LYS A 16 -16.95 -14.18 -11.76
CA LYS A 16 -17.09 -14.24 -13.23
C LYS A 16 -16.95 -12.87 -13.91
N GLU A 17 -17.29 -11.82 -13.18
CA GLU A 17 -17.27 -10.41 -13.62
C GLU A 17 -16.16 -9.62 -12.92
N ARG A 18 -15.42 -8.79 -13.67
CA ARG A 18 -14.28 -8.02 -13.16
C ARG A 18 -14.66 -7.02 -12.08
N LEU A 19 -15.81 -6.37 -12.23
CA LEU A 19 -16.27 -5.37 -11.26
C LEU A 19 -16.64 -6.03 -9.93
N ALA A 20 -17.34 -7.16 -9.99
CA ALA A 20 -17.70 -7.92 -8.80
C ALA A 20 -16.49 -8.58 -8.13
N SER A 21 -15.47 -9.02 -8.88
CA SER A 21 -14.22 -9.50 -8.26
C SER A 21 -13.52 -8.38 -7.50
N PHE A 22 -13.60 -7.14 -7.98
CA PHE A 22 -13.10 -5.97 -7.27
C PHE A 22 -13.93 -5.63 -6.02
N GLU A 23 -15.27 -5.67 -6.09
CA GLU A 23 -16.12 -5.49 -4.90
C GLU A 23 -15.79 -6.52 -3.81
N LEU A 24 -15.64 -7.79 -4.18
CA LEU A 24 -15.27 -8.85 -3.24
C LEU A 24 -13.87 -8.63 -2.63
N ALA A 25 -12.93 -8.07 -3.40
CA ALA A 25 -11.62 -7.69 -2.88
C ALA A 25 -11.73 -6.53 -1.87
N LEU A 26 -12.58 -5.53 -2.13
CA LEU A 26 -12.87 -4.45 -1.19
C LEU A 26 -13.57 -4.98 0.09
N ARG A 27 -14.43 -5.99 -0.05
CA ARG A 27 -15.11 -6.63 1.08
C ARG A 27 -14.13 -7.41 1.94
N SER A 28 -13.25 -8.18 1.32
CA SER A 28 -12.11 -8.85 1.97
C SER A 28 -11.21 -7.83 2.72
N ALA A 29 -10.99 -6.65 2.13
CA ALA A 29 -10.25 -5.57 2.74
C ALA A 29 -11.04 -4.79 3.83
N GLY A 30 -12.34 -5.01 3.99
CA GLY A 30 -13.18 -4.34 4.98
C GLY A 30 -13.65 -2.93 4.59
N ILE A 31 -13.29 -2.43 3.41
CA ILE A 31 -13.53 -1.05 2.97
C ILE A 31 -14.59 -0.91 1.86
N HIS A 32 -15.27 -2.01 1.49
CA HIS A 32 -16.36 -2.04 0.49
C HIS A 32 -17.52 -1.06 0.73
N ARG A 33 -17.76 -0.64 1.98
CA ARG A 33 -18.86 0.27 2.32
C ARG A 33 -18.53 1.74 2.08
N CYS A 34 -17.28 2.05 1.69
CA CYS A 34 -16.80 3.43 1.53
C CYS A 34 -16.81 3.85 0.06
N ASN A 35 -16.98 5.15 -0.18
CA ASN A 35 -16.71 5.77 -1.47
C ASN A 35 -15.23 6.15 -1.54
N ILE A 36 -14.40 5.26 -2.09
CA ILE A 36 -12.94 5.43 -2.06
C ILE A 36 -12.50 6.46 -3.10
N VAL A 37 -11.76 7.47 -2.65
CA VAL A 37 -11.07 8.44 -3.50
C VAL A 37 -9.57 8.17 -3.43
N THR A 38 -8.97 7.86 -4.58
CA THR A 38 -7.53 7.65 -4.67
C THR A 38 -6.80 8.99 -4.59
N VAL A 39 -5.87 9.11 -3.66
CA VAL A 39 -5.02 10.30 -3.48
C VAL A 39 -3.56 9.95 -3.76
N SER A 40 -2.73 10.98 -3.88
CA SER A 40 -1.28 10.83 -4.01
C SER A 40 -0.63 10.33 -2.71
N SER A 41 0.68 10.13 -2.76
CA SER A 41 1.40 9.24 -1.85
C SER A 41 2.08 9.94 -0.66
N ILE A 42 1.41 10.93 -0.04
CA ILE A 42 1.96 11.69 1.10
C ILE A 42 1.27 11.31 2.41
N ILE A 43 2.07 11.05 3.45
CA ILE A 43 1.62 10.89 4.83
C ILE A 43 1.84 12.21 5.56
N PRO A 44 0.78 12.88 6.06
CA PRO A 44 0.96 14.17 6.72
C PRO A 44 1.86 14.10 7.95
N PRO A 45 2.55 15.20 8.31
CA PRO A 45 3.27 15.30 9.57
C PRO A 45 2.36 14.95 10.76
N GLY A 46 2.87 14.14 11.68
CA GLY A 46 2.14 13.67 12.85
C GLY A 46 1.05 12.62 12.59
N CYS A 47 0.79 12.21 11.34
CA CYS A 47 -0.15 11.15 11.03
C CYS A 47 0.37 9.80 11.56
N LYS A 48 -0.47 9.05 12.29
CA LYS A 48 -0.06 7.80 12.95
C LYS A 48 -0.64 6.58 12.24
N LEU A 49 0.18 5.54 12.09
CA LEU A 49 -0.30 4.22 11.73
C LEU A 49 -1.10 3.62 12.91
N ILE A 50 -2.34 3.20 12.64
CA ILE A 50 -3.20 2.47 13.57
C ILE A 50 -3.56 1.10 13.02
N THR A 51 -4.13 0.21 13.84
CA THR A 51 -4.54 -1.10 13.36
C THR A 51 -5.75 -0.98 12.42
N LYS A 52 -5.92 -1.99 11.56
CA LYS A 52 -7.08 -2.10 10.66
C LYS A 52 -8.38 -2.04 11.46
N GLU A 53 -8.47 -2.72 12.59
CA GLU A 53 -9.67 -2.80 13.42
C GLU A 53 -10.03 -1.43 14.04
N GLN A 54 -9.02 -0.65 14.44
CA GLN A 54 -9.23 0.72 14.91
C GLN A 54 -9.71 1.62 13.78
N GLY A 55 -9.03 1.58 12.63
CA GLY A 55 -9.39 2.40 11.47
C GLY A 55 -10.77 2.09 10.91
N LEU A 56 -11.16 0.81 10.82
CA LEU A 56 -12.48 0.40 10.34
C LEU A 56 -13.63 0.88 11.24
N LYS A 57 -13.39 1.07 12.55
CA LYS A 57 -14.38 1.65 13.48
C LYS A 57 -14.62 3.13 13.23
N MET A 58 -13.72 3.81 12.53
CA MET A 58 -13.81 5.24 12.23
C MET A 58 -14.51 5.51 10.89
N LEU A 59 -14.82 4.47 10.12
CA LEU A 59 -15.44 4.58 8.80
C LEU A 59 -16.96 4.38 8.89
N ASN A 60 -17.70 5.22 8.16
CA ASN A 60 -19.13 5.11 8.01
C ASN A 60 -19.52 4.61 6.60
N PRO A 61 -20.60 3.81 6.48
CA PRO A 61 -21.13 3.47 5.16
C PRO A 61 -21.47 4.72 4.33
N GLY A 62 -20.99 4.77 3.09
CA GLY A 62 -21.17 5.90 2.17
C GLY A 62 -20.17 7.05 2.34
N GLU A 63 -19.27 6.99 3.33
CA GLU A 63 -18.26 8.01 3.57
C GLU A 63 -17.29 8.15 2.39
N ILE A 64 -16.96 9.38 2.02
CA ILE A 64 -15.87 9.66 1.07
C ILE A 64 -14.56 9.41 1.81
N THR A 65 -13.88 8.33 1.45
CA THR A 65 -12.68 7.87 2.15
C THR A 65 -11.47 7.99 1.23
N PHE A 66 -10.51 8.81 1.63
CA PHE A 66 -9.28 9.00 0.88
C PHE A 66 -8.29 7.86 1.16
N ALA A 67 -7.71 7.30 0.11
CA ALA A 67 -6.76 6.21 0.24
C ALA A 67 -5.70 6.24 -0.88
N VAL A 68 -4.52 5.72 -0.57
CA VAL A 68 -3.56 5.26 -1.57
C VAL A 68 -3.86 3.80 -1.86
N LEU A 69 -4.07 3.42 -3.12
CA LEU A 69 -4.60 2.11 -3.51
C LEU A 69 -3.79 1.51 -4.65
N SER A 70 -3.16 0.36 -4.39
CA SER A 70 -2.69 -0.54 -5.44
C SER A 70 -3.74 -1.61 -5.72
N LYS A 71 -3.97 -1.89 -7.01
CA LYS A 71 -4.96 -2.88 -7.48
C LYS A 71 -4.42 -3.62 -8.69
N ASN A 72 -4.56 -4.95 -8.70
CA ASN A 72 -4.30 -5.76 -9.88
C ASN A 72 -5.45 -6.74 -10.14
N SER A 73 -5.69 -7.12 -11.40
CA SER A 73 -6.73 -8.07 -11.79
C SER A 73 -6.34 -8.89 -13.00
N VAL A 74 -6.62 -10.20 -12.95
CA VAL A 74 -6.36 -11.16 -14.03
C VAL A 74 -7.56 -12.05 -14.29
N LYS A 75 -7.66 -12.53 -15.52
CA LYS A 75 -8.56 -13.64 -15.89
C LYS A 75 -7.78 -14.85 -16.43
N GLU A 76 -6.45 -14.77 -16.44
CA GLU A 76 -5.58 -15.88 -16.83
C GLU A 76 -5.43 -16.87 -15.65
N PRO A 77 -5.77 -18.16 -15.84
CA PRO A 77 -5.52 -19.19 -14.84
C PRO A 77 -4.05 -19.22 -14.41
N HIS A 78 -3.81 -19.46 -13.12
CA HIS A 78 -2.49 -19.61 -12.51
C HIS A 78 -1.57 -18.38 -12.53
N ARG A 79 -1.91 -17.31 -13.26
CA ARG A 79 -1.13 -16.07 -13.28
C ARG A 79 -1.02 -15.51 -11.86
N LEU A 80 0.20 -15.46 -11.34
CA LEU A 80 0.47 -14.85 -10.04
C LEU A 80 0.41 -13.33 -10.20
N ILE A 81 -0.41 -12.69 -9.38
CA ILE A 81 -0.48 -11.23 -9.28
C ILE A 81 -0.24 -10.77 -7.85
N ALA A 82 0.28 -9.56 -7.72
CA ALA A 82 0.41 -8.86 -6.46
C ALA A 82 -0.06 -7.39 -6.57
N ALA A 83 -0.55 -6.86 -5.45
CA ALA A 83 -0.74 -5.45 -5.19
C ALA A 83 -0.15 -5.15 -3.80
N SER A 84 0.67 -4.11 -3.74
CA SER A 84 1.41 -3.70 -2.55
C SER A 84 1.30 -2.19 -2.36
N VAL A 85 1.25 -1.77 -1.10
CA VAL A 85 1.48 -0.39 -0.69
C VAL A 85 2.65 -0.39 0.29
N GLY A 86 3.71 0.35 -0.06
CA GLY A 86 4.85 0.62 0.80
C GLY A 86 4.67 1.92 1.57
N MET A 87 5.32 2.03 2.71
CA MET A 87 5.24 3.18 3.61
C MET A 87 6.61 3.51 4.20
N ALA A 88 6.94 4.80 4.24
CA ALA A 88 8.09 5.34 4.94
C ALA A 88 7.69 6.58 5.74
N ILE A 89 7.90 6.55 7.06
CA ILE A 89 7.61 7.66 7.97
C ILE A 89 8.92 8.10 8.65
N PRO A 90 9.31 9.38 8.56
CA PRO A 90 10.46 9.88 9.31
C PRO A 90 10.17 9.90 10.82
N SER A 91 11.19 9.65 11.64
CA SER A 91 11.03 9.73 13.10
C SER A 91 10.77 11.14 13.63
N LYS A 92 11.17 12.18 12.88
CA LYS A 92 10.84 13.57 13.21
C LYS A 92 9.38 13.86 12.82
N LYS A 93 8.59 14.27 13.81
CA LYS A 93 7.13 14.46 13.66
C LYS A 93 6.72 15.63 12.76
N ASP A 94 7.63 16.56 12.48
CA ASP A 94 7.35 17.76 11.69
C ASP A 94 7.55 17.55 10.17
N SER A 95 8.02 16.38 9.77
CA SER A 95 8.22 16.01 8.37
C SER A 95 7.11 15.06 7.91
N TYR A 96 6.72 15.18 6.63
CA TYR A 96 5.78 14.26 6.02
C TYR A 96 6.47 12.93 5.68
N GLY A 97 5.69 11.85 5.62
CA GLY A 97 6.13 10.55 5.12
C GLY A 97 5.70 10.31 3.67
N TYR A 98 6.15 9.21 3.10
CA TYR A 98 5.82 8.77 1.75
C TYR A 98 5.12 7.41 1.76
N LEU A 99 4.20 7.25 0.82
CA LEU A 99 3.64 5.97 0.41
C LEU A 99 4.15 5.65 -1.00
N SER A 100 4.05 4.38 -1.38
CA SER A 100 4.28 3.96 -2.76
C SER A 100 3.28 2.86 -3.11
N GLU A 101 2.84 2.83 -4.36
CA GLU A 101 1.99 1.78 -4.89
C GLU A 101 2.77 0.91 -5.86
N HIS A 102 2.61 -0.41 -5.71
CA HIS A 102 3.18 -1.36 -6.66
C HIS A 102 2.18 -2.45 -7.01
N HIS A 103 2.04 -2.75 -8.29
CA HIS A 103 1.27 -3.91 -8.75
C HIS A 103 2.10 -4.67 -9.77
N SER A 104 2.04 -6.00 -9.72
CA SER A 104 2.93 -6.81 -10.52
C SER A 104 2.36 -8.18 -10.86
N PHE A 105 3.05 -8.83 -11.80
CA PHE A 105 2.77 -10.17 -12.24
C PHE A 105 4.02 -11.03 -12.07
N GLY A 106 3.84 -12.28 -11.65
CA GLY A 106 4.94 -13.23 -11.46
C GLY A 106 5.83 -12.97 -10.23
N GLN A 107 5.59 -11.90 -9.47
CA GLN A 107 6.30 -11.63 -8.22
C GLN A 107 5.60 -12.27 -7.01
N SER A 108 6.39 -12.77 -6.06
CA SER A 108 5.88 -13.20 -4.76
C SER A 108 5.36 -12.01 -3.95
N ALA A 109 4.55 -12.28 -2.91
CA ALA A 109 4.09 -11.22 -2.01
C ALA A 109 5.25 -10.53 -1.30
N GLU A 110 6.30 -11.28 -0.94
CA GLU A 110 7.50 -10.74 -0.30
C GLU A 110 8.27 -9.81 -1.25
N ALA A 111 8.54 -10.24 -2.49
CA ALA A 111 9.27 -9.43 -3.46
C ALA A 111 8.51 -8.13 -3.82
N ALA A 112 7.19 -8.22 -4.01
CA ALA A 112 6.37 -7.04 -4.27
C ALA A 112 6.25 -6.12 -3.05
N GLY A 113 6.24 -6.68 -1.84
CA GLY A 113 6.24 -5.95 -0.58
C GLY A 113 7.52 -5.17 -0.37
N ASN A 114 8.67 -5.85 -0.44
CA ASN A 114 9.99 -5.25 -0.32
C ASN A 114 10.17 -4.14 -1.37
N TYR A 115 9.85 -4.40 -2.64
CA TYR A 115 9.95 -3.38 -3.68
C TYR A 115 9.14 -2.11 -3.36
N ALA A 116 7.90 -2.25 -2.90
CA ALA A 116 7.09 -1.08 -2.54
C ALA A 116 7.68 -0.35 -1.31
N GLU A 117 8.07 -1.09 -0.27
CA GLU A 117 8.70 -0.52 0.93
C GLU A 117 9.95 0.28 0.59
N ASP A 118 10.85 -0.31 -0.19
CA ASP A 118 12.09 0.28 -0.66
C ASP A 118 11.82 1.55 -1.48
N LEU A 119 10.80 1.50 -2.35
CA LEU A 119 10.40 2.63 -3.18
C LEU A 119 9.89 3.80 -2.32
N ALA A 120 9.07 3.54 -1.31
CA ALA A 120 8.58 4.58 -0.40
C ALA A 120 9.72 5.20 0.42
N ALA A 121 10.64 4.38 0.93
CA ALA A 121 11.82 4.85 1.65
C ALA A 121 12.73 5.70 0.76
N SER A 122 12.91 5.28 -0.49
CA SER A 122 13.73 5.98 -1.48
C SER A 122 13.13 7.32 -1.87
N MET A 123 11.81 7.36 -2.15
CA MET A 123 11.11 8.62 -2.42
C MET A 123 11.26 9.60 -1.26
N LEU A 124 11.09 9.14 -0.01
CA LEU A 124 11.31 9.97 1.17
C LEU A 124 12.76 10.49 1.25
N ALA A 125 13.75 9.63 0.99
CA ALA A 125 15.17 9.97 1.02
C ALA A 125 15.52 11.13 0.07
N THR A 126 14.99 11.10 -1.16
CA THR A 126 15.24 12.15 -2.16
C THR A 126 14.77 13.52 -1.67
N THR A 127 13.67 13.57 -0.91
CA THR A 127 13.15 14.82 -0.35
C THR A 127 14.02 15.38 0.79
N MET A 128 14.88 14.53 1.37
CA MET A 128 15.85 14.91 2.41
C MET A 128 17.22 15.25 1.82
N GLY A 129 17.35 15.31 0.48
CA GLY A 129 18.61 15.58 -0.19
C GLY A 129 19.60 14.42 -0.15
N ILE A 130 19.15 13.21 0.22
CA ILE A 130 19.97 12.00 0.16
C ILE A 130 19.94 11.50 -1.28
N PRO A 131 21.09 11.42 -1.97
CA PRO A 131 21.14 10.93 -3.35
C PRO A 131 20.60 9.51 -3.42
N PHE A 132 19.73 9.27 -4.40
CA PHE A 132 19.16 7.96 -4.66
C PHE A 132 19.76 7.37 -5.92
N ASP A 133 20.36 6.18 -5.79
CA ASP A 133 20.71 5.33 -6.92
C ASP A 133 19.73 4.13 -6.96
N PRO A 134 18.87 4.02 -8.00
CA PRO A 134 17.97 2.89 -8.15
C PRO A 134 18.70 1.55 -8.26
N GLU A 135 19.93 1.53 -8.79
CA GLU A 135 20.72 0.31 -9.01
C GLU A 135 21.45 -0.16 -7.74
N GLN A 136 21.50 0.65 -6.68
CA GLN A 136 22.12 0.24 -5.41
C GLN A 136 21.36 -0.91 -4.73
N ALA A 137 22.12 -1.84 -4.16
CA ALA A 137 21.56 -2.96 -3.42
C ALA A 137 20.83 -2.49 -2.14
N TRP A 138 19.78 -3.21 -1.74
CA TRP A 138 18.96 -2.86 -0.58
C TRP A 138 19.77 -2.74 0.73
N ASP A 139 20.76 -3.61 0.93
CA ASP A 139 21.60 -3.58 2.12
C ASP A 139 22.47 -2.33 2.19
N GLU A 140 22.92 -1.81 1.04
CA GLU A 140 23.67 -0.55 0.95
C GLU A 140 22.76 0.65 1.26
N LYS A 141 21.52 0.63 0.72
CA LYS A 141 20.49 1.64 1.02
C LYS A 141 20.19 1.71 2.52
N LYS A 142 20.02 0.57 3.19
CA LYS A 142 19.84 0.50 4.65
C LYS A 142 20.99 1.11 5.43
N GLN A 143 22.24 0.94 4.97
CA GLN A 143 23.40 1.54 5.63
C GLN A 143 23.43 3.06 5.46
N ILE A 144 23.06 3.58 4.29
CA ILE A 144 22.96 5.02 4.04
C ILE A 144 21.93 5.66 5.01
N PHE A 145 20.77 5.04 5.16
CA PHE A 145 19.75 5.50 6.12
C PHE A 145 20.28 5.53 7.55
N LYS A 146 20.95 4.46 8.01
CA LYS A 146 21.55 4.40 9.35
C LYS A 146 22.62 5.48 9.55
N THR A 147 23.47 5.70 8.54
CA THR A 147 24.59 6.64 8.62
C THR A 147 24.14 8.10 8.58
N SER A 148 23.03 8.40 7.91
CA SER A 148 22.45 9.75 7.82
C SER A 148 21.91 10.31 9.15
N GLY A 149 21.85 9.49 10.21
CA GLY A 149 21.23 9.87 11.49
C GLY A 149 19.71 10.03 11.43
N THR A 150 19.08 9.80 10.28
CA THR A 150 17.63 9.90 10.09
C THR A 150 16.99 8.53 10.23
N ILE A 151 16.30 8.32 11.36
CA ILE A 151 15.55 7.08 11.59
C ILE A 151 14.26 7.14 10.77
N ILE A 152 14.14 6.27 9.77
CA ILE A 152 12.93 6.10 8.96
C ILE A 152 12.28 4.78 9.35
N ASN A 153 11.00 4.83 9.72
CA ASN A 153 10.20 3.64 9.94
C ASN A 153 9.54 3.24 8.64
N THR A 154 9.84 2.04 8.16
CA THR A 154 9.29 1.49 6.94
C THR A 154 8.34 0.33 7.24
N SER A 155 7.37 0.13 6.36
CA SER A 155 6.51 -1.06 6.36
C SER A 155 5.82 -1.22 5.02
N ASN A 156 5.20 -2.36 4.77
CA ASN A 156 4.34 -2.56 3.61
C ASN A 156 3.12 -3.41 3.94
N ILE A 157 2.12 -3.35 3.05
CA ILE A 157 1.00 -4.28 3.02
C ILE A 157 0.83 -4.84 1.61
N THR A 158 0.95 -6.16 1.48
CA THR A 158 0.90 -6.83 0.17
C THR A 158 -0.13 -7.94 0.12
N GLN A 159 -0.96 -7.94 -0.92
CA GLN A 159 -1.79 -9.07 -1.31
C GLN A 159 -1.27 -9.68 -2.60
N SER A 160 -1.08 -11.00 -2.60
CA SER A 160 -0.91 -11.77 -3.83
C SER A 160 -2.02 -12.81 -3.98
N ALA A 161 -2.25 -13.23 -5.23
CA ALA A 161 -3.13 -14.34 -5.55
C ALA A 161 -2.75 -14.94 -6.90
N LYS A 162 -3.03 -16.23 -7.07
CA LYS A 162 -3.03 -16.87 -8.39
C LYS A 162 -4.40 -16.70 -9.05
N GLY A 163 -4.39 -16.43 -10.35
CA GLY A 163 -5.56 -16.48 -11.21
C GLY A 163 -6.32 -17.78 -11.04
N GLU A 164 -7.65 -17.69 -11.01
CA GLU A 164 -8.54 -18.82 -10.70
C GLU A 164 -8.56 -19.81 -11.89
N LYS A 165 -8.64 -21.12 -11.60
CA LYS A 165 -8.49 -22.20 -12.59
C LYS A 165 -9.65 -22.27 -13.58
N THR A 166 -10.86 -21.92 -13.14
CA THR A 166 -12.11 -21.96 -13.94
C THR A 166 -12.33 -20.71 -14.80
N GLY A 167 -11.33 -19.83 -14.92
CA GLY A 167 -11.39 -18.63 -15.76
C GLY A 167 -12.20 -17.49 -15.15
N GLN A 168 -12.36 -17.46 -13.82
CA GLN A 168 -12.90 -16.30 -13.11
C GLN A 168 -11.86 -15.18 -13.00
N TRP A 169 -12.33 -13.95 -12.93
CA TRP A 169 -11.49 -12.82 -12.55
C TRP A 169 -10.98 -13.02 -11.13
N THR A 170 -9.69 -12.81 -10.92
CA THR A 170 -9.07 -12.66 -9.60
C THR A 170 -8.57 -11.23 -9.49
N THR A 171 -9.05 -10.49 -8.49
CA THR A 171 -8.60 -9.13 -8.16
C THR A 171 -7.90 -9.15 -6.80
N VAL A 172 -6.74 -8.51 -6.71
CA VAL A 172 -6.06 -8.22 -5.45
C VAL A 172 -5.93 -6.72 -5.28
N LEU A 173 -5.97 -6.26 -4.03
CA LEU A 173 -5.69 -4.87 -3.68
C LEU A 173 -4.93 -4.76 -2.37
N ALA A 174 -4.20 -3.66 -2.24
CA ALA A 174 -3.55 -3.17 -1.04
C ALA A 174 -3.83 -1.67 -0.92
N ALA A 175 -4.11 -1.19 0.28
CA ALA A 175 -4.48 0.20 0.51
C ALA A 175 -3.90 0.75 1.81
N ALA A 176 -3.47 2.01 1.78
CA ALA A 176 -3.33 2.86 2.96
C ALA A 176 -4.53 3.81 3.01
N VAL A 177 -5.34 3.69 4.05
CA VAL A 177 -6.62 4.39 4.19
C VAL A 177 -6.48 5.47 5.25
N PHE A 178 -6.80 6.71 4.89
CA PHE A 178 -6.72 7.86 5.79
C PHE A 178 -8.02 8.06 6.55
N VAL A 179 -7.91 8.34 7.85
CA VAL A 179 -9.05 8.60 8.74
C VAL A 179 -8.78 9.80 9.67
N PRO A 180 -9.85 10.47 10.19
CA PRO A 180 -9.75 11.72 10.95
C PRO A 180 -8.94 11.67 12.24
#